data_AF-R7QMT4-F1
#
_entry.id   AF-R7QMT4-F1
#
_cell.length_a   1.000
_cell.length_b   1.000
_cell.length_c   1.000
_cell.angle_alpha   90.00
_cell.angle_beta   90.00
_cell.angle_gamma   90.00
#
_symmetry.space_group_name_H-M   'P 1'
#
loop_
_entity.id
_entity.type
_entity.pdbx_description
1 polymer ?
#
loop_
_entity_poly.entity_id
_entity_poly.type
_entity_poly.pdbx_seq_one_letter_code
_entity_poly.pdbx_strand_id
1 'polypeptide(L)'
;MEDVVLLVGAGTFAPVTAETVGGHGMHAELMSSRRACVERVGRHVESRSPIVAMGTTSVRALESMYWFGDMPIFGTTQLLIVPKYPFKMVDAIITNFHQPRSTLLMLVSAFLGGTPQDLFNVYQEALDRGYRFLSYGDSCIFARPSFFER
;
A
#
# COMPACT_ATOMS: atom_id res chain seq x y z
N MET A 1 -4.33 5.57 16.76
CA MET A 1 -3.72 4.47 16.00
C MET A 1 -4.69 3.28 16.04
N GLU A 2 -4.81 2.58 14.92
CA GLU A 2 -5.67 1.41 14.77
C GLU A 2 -4.90 0.31 14.06
N ASP A 3 -5.23 -0.95 14.38
CA ASP A 3 -4.57 -2.11 13.82
C ASP A 3 -5.49 -2.83 12.83
N VAL A 4 -4.94 -3.09 11.64
CA VAL A 4 -5.45 -4.08 10.70
C VAL A 4 -4.43 -5.21 10.61
N VAL A 5 -4.91 -6.44 10.47
CA VAL A 5 -4.08 -7.63 10.34
C VAL A 5 -4.22 -8.15 8.93
N LEU A 6 -3.09 -8.36 8.26
CA LEU A 6 -3.01 -9.14 7.03
C LEU A 6 -1.98 -10.24 7.27
N LEU A 7 -2.43 -11.48 7.20
CA LEU A 7 -1.61 -12.68 7.31
C LEU A 7 -0.96 -12.91 5.94
N VAL A 8 0.25 -12.39 5.84
CA VAL A 8 1.06 -12.41 4.63
C VAL A 8 1.67 -13.81 4.44
N GLY A 9 1.34 -14.46 3.32
CA GLY A 9 1.97 -15.72 2.91
C GLY A 9 3.30 -15.49 2.19
N ALA A 10 4.07 -16.56 1.97
CA ALA A 10 5.37 -16.48 1.28
C ALA A 10 5.27 -15.86 -0.14
N GLY A 11 4.10 -15.94 -0.78
CA GLY A 11 3.85 -15.41 -2.12
C GLY A 11 3.94 -13.88 -2.24
N THR A 12 3.78 -13.14 -1.16
CA THR A 12 3.73 -11.67 -1.19
C THR A 12 5.08 -11.01 -1.42
N PHE A 13 6.14 -11.70 -1.01
CA PHE A 13 7.53 -11.28 -1.24
C PHE A 13 8.15 -11.97 -2.46
N ALA A 14 7.40 -12.83 -3.15
CA ALA A 14 7.90 -13.50 -4.33
C ALA A 14 8.20 -12.45 -5.42
N PRO A 15 9.32 -12.58 -6.15
CA PRO A 15 9.58 -11.73 -7.31
C PRO A 15 8.46 -11.86 -8.33
N VAL A 16 8.14 -10.76 -9.02
CA VAL A 16 7.22 -10.83 -10.17
C VAL A 16 7.97 -11.54 -11.30
N THR A 17 7.66 -12.81 -11.53
CA THR A 17 8.26 -13.65 -12.57
C THR A 17 7.46 -13.67 -13.87
N ALA A 18 6.24 -13.12 -13.86
CA ALA A 18 5.37 -13.07 -15.03
C ALA A 18 5.83 -11.98 -16.02
N GLU A 19 5.78 -12.28 -17.32
CA GLU A 19 6.13 -11.32 -18.39
C GLU A 19 5.18 -10.12 -18.44
N THR A 20 3.95 -10.28 -17.93
CA THR A 20 2.98 -9.20 -17.80
C THR A 20 2.43 -9.14 -16.38
N VAL A 21 2.12 -7.93 -15.92
CA VAL A 21 1.54 -7.68 -14.61
C VAL A 21 0.23 -8.46 -14.39
N GLY A 22 -0.58 -8.61 -15.45
CA GLY A 22 -1.84 -9.38 -15.40
C GLY A 22 -1.65 -10.89 -15.30
N GLY A 23 -0.44 -11.41 -15.58
CA GLY A 23 -0.10 -12.83 -15.44
C GLY A 23 0.43 -13.21 -14.06
N HIS A 24 0.64 -12.25 -13.15
CA HIS A 24 1.12 -12.54 -11.79
C HIS A 24 -0.07 -12.84 -10.87
N GLY A 25 -0.30 -14.12 -10.59
CA GLY A 25 -1.30 -14.53 -9.60
C GLY A 25 -0.86 -14.14 -8.19
N MET A 26 -1.56 -13.21 -7.55
CA MET A 26 -1.40 -12.96 -6.12
C MET A 26 -2.03 -14.10 -5.33
N HIS A 27 -1.26 -14.68 -4.42
CA HIS A 27 -1.80 -15.63 -3.45
C HIS A 27 -2.83 -14.93 -2.55
N ALA A 28 -3.91 -15.63 -2.21
CA ALA A 28 -4.87 -15.12 -1.25
C ALA A 28 -4.19 -14.96 0.11
N GLU A 29 -4.34 -13.77 0.69
CA GLU A 29 -3.94 -13.50 2.06
C GLU A 29 -5.18 -13.30 2.92
N LEU A 30 -5.13 -13.85 4.13
CA LEU A 30 -6.19 -13.68 5.11
C LEU A 30 -6.03 -12.32 5.77
N MET A 31 -7.10 -11.54 5.79
CA MET A 31 -7.16 -10.29 6.54
C MET A 31 -8.14 -10.41 7.70
N SER A 32 -7.81 -9.71 8.78
CA SER A 32 -8.74 -9.48 9.87
C SER A 32 -8.57 -8.09 10.47
N SER A 33 -9.63 -7.55 11.04
CA SER A 33 -9.60 -6.27 11.75
C SER A 33 -10.52 -6.36 12.96
N ARG A 34 -10.32 -5.49 13.95
CA ARG A 34 -11.28 -5.40 15.06
C ARG A 34 -12.50 -4.60 14.60
N ARG A 35 -13.69 -4.92 15.13
CA ARG A 35 -14.91 -4.12 14.89
C ARG A 35 -14.68 -2.61 15.11
N ALA A 36 -13.99 -2.26 16.19
CA ALA A 36 -13.66 -0.86 16.49
C ALA A 36 -12.82 -0.18 15.38
N CYS A 37 -11.94 -0.94 14.71
CA CYS A 37 -11.16 -0.44 13.56
C CYS A 37 -12.06 -0.16 12.37
N VAL A 38 -12.95 -1.09 12.03
CA VAL A 38 -13.95 -0.91 10.95
C VAL A 38 -14.80 0.35 11.21
N GLU A 39 -15.32 0.49 12.42
CA GLU A 39 -16.15 1.64 12.81
C GLU A 39 -15.37 2.96 12.74
N ARG A 40 -14.11 2.99 13.22
CA ARG A 40 -13.26 4.19 13.13
C ARG A 40 -12.96 4.53 11.68
N VAL A 41 -12.52 3.56 10.89
CA VAL A 41 -12.24 3.75 9.45
C VAL A 41 -13.49 4.28 8.74
N GLY A 42 -14.68 3.72 9.02
CA GLY A 42 -15.95 4.23 8.49
C GLY A 42 -16.19 5.70 8.83
N ARG A 43 -15.98 6.11 10.09
CA ARG A 43 -16.09 7.53 10.47
C ARG A 43 -15.08 8.42 9.74
N HIS A 44 -13.85 7.95 9.51
CA HIS A 44 -12.87 8.70 8.74
C HIS A 44 -13.31 8.87 7.27
N VAL A 45 -13.88 7.83 6.66
CA VAL A 45 -14.42 7.89 5.30
C VAL A 45 -15.60 8.86 5.22
N GLU A 46 -16.57 8.77 6.14
CA GLU A 46 -17.76 9.63 6.19
C GLU A 46 -17.39 11.11 6.39
N SER A 47 -16.47 11.38 7.31
CA SER A 47 -15.98 12.74 7.60
C SER A 47 -14.95 13.24 6.59
N ARG A 48 -14.52 12.41 5.63
CA ARG A 48 -13.43 12.68 4.70
C ARG A 48 -12.12 13.10 5.41
N SER A 49 -11.92 12.57 6.61
CA SER A 49 -10.67 12.76 7.37
C SER A 49 -9.58 11.87 6.76
N PRO A 50 -8.34 12.37 6.62
CA PRO A 50 -7.29 11.64 5.93
C PRO A 50 -6.92 10.33 6.66
N ILE A 51 -6.66 9.28 5.89
CA ILE A 51 -6.18 7.99 6.39
C ILE A 51 -4.71 7.78 5.97
N VAL A 52 -3.84 7.63 6.96
CA VAL A 52 -2.42 7.30 6.77
C VAL A 52 -2.20 5.81 7.00
N ALA A 53 -1.74 5.11 5.98
CA ALA A 53 -1.42 3.69 6.07
C ALA A 53 0.06 3.48 6.45
N MET A 54 0.29 2.64 7.46
CA MET A 54 1.63 2.24 7.91
C MET A 54 2.02 0.92 7.26
N GLY A 55 2.88 0.96 6.26
CA GLY A 55 3.35 -0.17 5.49
C GLY A 55 2.39 -0.59 4.36
N THR A 56 2.96 -1.19 3.31
CA THR A 56 2.24 -1.66 2.12
C THR A 56 1.18 -2.72 2.42
N THR A 57 1.40 -3.55 3.44
CA THR A 57 0.45 -4.53 3.97
C THR A 57 -0.86 -3.85 4.43
N SER A 58 -0.75 -2.76 5.19
CA SER A 58 -1.90 -1.99 5.66
C SER A 58 -2.64 -1.31 4.52
N VAL A 59 -1.91 -0.81 3.52
CA VAL A 59 -2.50 -0.26 2.28
C VAL A 59 -3.40 -1.28 1.60
N ARG A 60 -2.87 -2.49 1.36
CA ARG A 60 -3.63 -3.55 0.70
C ARG A 60 -4.86 -3.99 1.51
N ALA A 61 -4.73 -4.08 2.83
CA ALA A 61 -5.88 -4.40 3.70
C ALA A 61 -6.97 -3.32 3.61
N LEU A 62 -6.63 -2.04 3.78
CA LEU A 62 -7.58 -0.93 3.73
C LEU A 62 -8.25 -0.80 2.36
N GLU A 63 -7.48 -0.85 1.29
CA GLU A 63 -8.02 -0.79 -0.08
C GLU A 63 -8.92 -1.99 -0.38
N SER A 64 -8.61 -3.18 0.15
CA SER A 64 -9.48 -4.36 0.02
C SER A 64 -10.80 -4.18 0.78
N MET A 65 -10.76 -3.58 1.99
CA MET A 65 -11.95 -3.29 2.79
C MET A 65 -12.97 -2.45 2.03
N TYR A 66 -12.51 -1.46 1.24
CA TYR A 66 -13.38 -0.66 0.39
C TYR A 66 -14.13 -1.51 -0.65
N TRP A 67 -13.43 -2.42 -1.33
CA TRP A 67 -14.02 -3.23 -2.39
C TRP A 67 -14.98 -4.30 -1.89
N PHE A 68 -14.86 -4.74 -0.63
CA PHE A 68 -15.85 -5.62 -0.01
C PHE A 68 -17.18 -4.91 0.27
N GLY A 69 -17.18 -3.58 0.38
CA GLY A 69 -18.39 -2.76 0.57
C GLY A 69 -18.88 -2.68 2.02
N ASP A 70 -18.79 -3.77 2.78
CA ASP A 70 -19.20 -3.84 4.21
C ASP A 70 -18.03 -3.76 5.19
N MET A 71 -16.80 -3.53 4.70
CA MET A 71 -15.56 -3.46 5.48
C MET A 71 -15.44 -4.60 6.51
N PRO A 72 -15.23 -5.84 6.06
CA PRO A 72 -15.42 -7.01 6.90
C PRO A 72 -14.34 -7.11 7.99
N ILE A 73 -14.74 -7.67 9.13
CA ILE A 73 -13.86 -8.02 10.25
C ILE A 73 -12.90 -9.15 9.84
N PHE A 74 -13.31 -10.01 8.88
CA PHE A 74 -12.50 -11.10 8.33
C PHE A 74 -12.72 -11.22 6.83
N GLY A 75 -11.67 -11.46 6.06
CA GLY A 75 -11.78 -11.67 4.62
C GLY A 75 -10.50 -12.24 4.01
N THR A 76 -10.53 -12.48 2.71
CA THR A 76 -9.35 -12.85 1.93
C THR A 76 -9.15 -11.87 0.80
N THR A 77 -7.93 -11.36 0.64
CA THR A 77 -7.60 -10.47 -0.46
C THR A 77 -6.52 -11.07 -1.36
N GLN A 78 -6.70 -10.88 -2.67
CA GLN A 78 -5.69 -11.10 -3.70
C GLN A 78 -5.35 -9.77 -4.40
N LEU A 79 -5.67 -8.63 -3.77
CA LEU A 79 -5.53 -7.32 -4.36
C LEU A 79 -4.07 -7.06 -4.72
N LEU A 80 -3.79 -6.98 -6.03
CA LEU A 80 -2.53 -6.53 -6.59
C LEU A 80 -2.68 -5.05 -6.96
N ILE A 81 -1.92 -4.19 -6.27
CA ILE A 81 -1.91 -2.75 -6.55
C ILE A 81 -0.80 -2.45 -7.56
N VAL A 82 -1.19 -1.89 -8.69
CA VAL A 82 -0.31 -1.65 -9.85
C VAL A 82 -0.51 -0.23 -10.38
N PRO A 83 0.40 0.31 -11.19
CA PRO A 83 0.26 1.67 -11.72
C PRO A 83 -1.13 1.93 -12.31
N LYS A 84 -1.68 3.12 -12.04
CA LYS A 84 -3.07 3.55 -12.34
C LYS A 84 -4.17 2.95 -11.45
N TYR A 85 -3.82 2.22 -10.39
CA TYR A 85 -4.80 1.78 -9.39
C TYR A 85 -5.49 2.99 -8.70
N PRO A 86 -6.83 3.03 -8.64
CA PRO A 86 -7.56 4.18 -8.10
C PRO A 86 -7.74 4.07 -6.59
N PHE A 87 -6.76 4.54 -5.81
CA PHE A 87 -6.83 4.56 -4.34
C PHE A 87 -8.10 5.22 -3.82
N LYS A 88 -8.81 4.51 -2.93
CA LYS A 88 -10.12 4.89 -2.38
C LYS A 88 -10.09 5.22 -0.90
N MET A 89 -9.19 4.59 -0.16
CA MET A 89 -9.13 4.68 1.29
C MET A 89 -7.91 5.44 1.77
N VAL A 90 -6.76 5.25 1.12
CA VAL A 90 -5.48 5.72 1.64
C VAL A 90 -5.10 7.08 1.03
N ASP A 91 -4.81 8.06 1.90
CA ASP A 91 -4.37 9.41 1.52
C ASP A 91 -2.87 9.62 1.64
N ALA A 92 -2.21 8.86 2.53
CA ALA A 92 -0.76 8.83 2.67
C ALA A 92 -0.27 7.44 3.08
N ILE A 93 0.96 7.10 2.68
CA ILE A 93 1.64 5.84 2.98
C ILE A 93 2.97 6.16 3.66
N ILE A 94 3.23 5.50 4.78
CA ILE A 94 4.57 5.42 5.37
C ILE A 94 5.10 4.01 5.10
N THR A 95 6.24 3.89 4.40
CA THR A 95 6.82 2.58 4.03
C THR A 95 8.33 2.66 3.84
N ASN A 96 9.02 1.53 3.75
CA ASN A 96 10.45 1.49 3.42
C ASN A 96 10.71 1.67 1.91
N PHE A 97 11.98 1.83 1.54
CA PHE A 97 12.42 1.65 0.15
C PHE A 97 12.44 0.17 -0.25
N HIS A 98 11.83 -0.16 -1.38
CA HIS A 98 11.63 -1.53 -1.81
C HIS A 98 12.60 -1.97 -2.92
N GLN A 99 12.81 -3.28 -3.02
CA GLN A 99 13.69 -3.85 -4.04
C GLN A 99 13.15 -3.58 -5.46
N PRO A 100 14.03 -3.32 -6.45
CA PRO A 100 13.65 -3.29 -7.87
C PRO A 100 12.90 -4.57 -8.29
N ARG A 101 11.93 -4.43 -9.20
CA ARG A 101 11.10 -5.54 -9.72
C ARG A 101 10.31 -6.29 -8.63
N SER A 102 9.84 -5.57 -7.61
CA SER A 102 8.94 -6.11 -6.57
C SER A 102 7.51 -5.58 -6.72
N THR A 103 6.53 -6.37 -6.27
CA THR A 103 5.12 -5.95 -6.15
C THR A 103 4.96 -4.73 -5.24
N LEU A 104 5.79 -4.61 -4.20
CA LEU A 104 5.79 -3.48 -3.28
C LEU A 104 6.24 -2.18 -3.98
N LEU A 105 7.24 -2.26 -4.86
CA LEU A 105 7.65 -1.11 -5.66
C LEU A 105 6.55 -0.69 -6.65
N MET A 106 5.81 -1.65 -7.21
CA MET A 106 4.65 -1.37 -8.08
C MET A 106 3.54 -0.65 -7.31
N LEU A 107 3.27 -1.03 -6.06
CA LEU A 107 2.31 -0.34 -5.20
C LEU A 107 2.74 1.11 -4.93
N VAL A 108 4.02 1.34 -4.60
CA VAL A 108 4.54 2.70 -4.43
C VAL A 108 4.44 3.51 -5.72
N SER A 109 4.77 2.90 -6.86
CA SER A 109 4.60 3.51 -8.18
C SER A 109 3.15 3.91 -8.45
N ALA A 110 2.20 3.03 -8.12
CA ALA A 110 0.78 3.30 -8.26
C ALA A 110 0.34 4.48 -7.41
N PHE A 111 0.83 4.54 -6.17
CA PHE A 111 0.44 5.60 -5.23
C PHE A 111 0.99 6.97 -5.62
N LEU A 112 2.24 7.03 -6.08
CA LEU A 112 2.81 8.27 -6.60
C LEU A 112 2.07 8.78 -7.84
N GLY A 113 1.50 7.87 -8.64
CA GLY A 113 0.66 8.21 -9.80
C GLY A 113 1.41 8.88 -10.97
N GLY A 114 2.74 9.00 -10.88
CA GLY A 114 3.61 9.61 -11.88
C GLY A 114 4.13 8.62 -12.94
N THR A 115 5.16 9.07 -13.64
CA THR A 115 5.92 8.28 -14.61
C THR A 115 6.92 7.36 -13.92
N PRO A 116 7.44 6.32 -14.62
CA PRO A 116 8.55 5.53 -14.11
C PRO A 116 9.79 6.38 -13.76
N GLN A 117 9.99 7.50 -14.45
CA GLN A 117 11.08 8.43 -14.19
C GLN A 117 10.92 9.14 -12.83
N ASP A 118 9.69 9.47 -12.44
CA ASP A 118 9.43 10.11 -11.14
C ASP A 118 9.80 9.18 -9.98
N LEU A 119 9.41 7.90 -10.08
CA LEU A 119 9.81 6.89 -9.11
C LEU A 119 11.33 6.69 -9.09
N PHE A 120 11.96 6.65 -10.26
CA PHE A 120 13.41 6.56 -10.37
C PHE A 120 14.11 7.73 -9.67
N ASN A 121 13.66 8.96 -9.92
CA ASN A 121 14.23 10.17 -9.32
C ASN A 121 14.15 10.12 -7.79
N VAL A 122 13.02 9.68 -7.22
CA VAL A 122 12.86 9.51 -5.76
C VAL A 122 13.87 8.51 -5.20
N TYR A 123 14.04 7.35 -5.87
CA TYR A 123 14.95 6.31 -5.41
C TYR A 123 16.42 6.71 -5.62
N GLN A 124 16.73 7.43 -6.70
CA GLN A 124 18.07 7.94 -6.98
C GLN A 124 18.50 8.99 -5.94
N GLU A 125 17.62 9.94 -5.62
CA GLU A 125 17.88 10.94 -4.58
C GLU A 125 18.18 10.29 -3.22
N ALA A 126 17.46 9.22 -2.88
CA ALA A 126 17.71 8.46 -1.65
C ALA A 126 19.08 7.76 -1.66
N LEU A 127 19.47 7.17 -2.80
CA LEU A 127 20.80 6.59 -2.97
C LEU A 127 21.91 7.64 -2.86
N ASP A 128 21.76 8.78 -3.54
CA ASP A 128 22.74 9.86 -3.56
C ASP A 128 22.96 10.48 -2.17
N ARG A 129 21.91 10.48 -1.34
CA ARG A 129 21.95 10.93 0.06
C ARG A 129 22.37 9.84 1.06
N GLY A 130 22.64 8.63 0.62
CA GLY A 130 23.08 7.53 1.50
C GLY A 130 21.99 6.97 2.41
N TYR A 131 20.72 7.03 1.99
CA TYR A 131 19.63 6.36 2.71
C TYR A 131 19.85 4.84 2.72
N ARG A 132 19.40 4.21 3.79
CA ARG A 132 19.41 2.76 3.97
C ARG A 132 18.12 2.18 3.41
N PHE A 133 18.20 1.07 2.69
CA PHE A 133 17.06 0.47 1.98
C PHE A 133 16.56 -0.80 2.68
N LEU A 134 15.42 -1.32 2.22
CA LEU A 134 14.82 -2.59 2.65
C LEU A 134 14.30 -2.56 4.10
N SER A 135 14.05 -3.73 4.68
CA SER A 135 13.25 -3.92 5.90
C SER A 135 13.76 -3.20 7.14
N TYR A 136 15.09 -2.97 7.23
CA TYR A 136 15.73 -2.29 8.36
C TYR A 136 16.35 -0.95 7.95
N GLY A 137 16.02 -0.48 6.75
CA GLY A 137 16.45 0.79 6.22
C GLY A 137 15.63 1.95 6.77
N ASP A 138 15.77 3.08 6.11
CA ASP A 138 14.99 4.28 6.39
C ASP A 138 13.56 4.14 5.83
N SER A 139 12.71 5.10 6.19
CA SER A 139 11.30 5.13 5.79
C SER A 139 10.99 6.38 4.99
N CYS A 140 10.03 6.24 4.09
CA CYS A 140 9.47 7.27 3.25
C CYS A 140 8.06 7.60 3.73
N ILE A 141 7.65 8.85 3.58
CA ILE A 141 6.23 9.22 3.53
C ILE A 141 5.88 9.65 2.11
N PHE A 142 4.86 9.03 1.55
CA PHE A 142 4.24 9.44 0.30
C PHE A 142 2.83 9.91 0.61
N ALA A 143 2.44 11.09 0.15
CA ALA A 143 1.11 11.63 0.38
C ALA A 143 0.55 12.27 -0.89
N ARG A 144 -0.77 12.15 -1.08
CA ARG A 144 -1.45 12.83 -2.19
C ARG A 144 -1.41 14.35 -1.94
N PRO A 145 -1.39 15.21 -2.98
CA PRO A 145 -1.40 16.66 -2.79
C PRO A 145 -2.50 17.14 -1.84
N SER A 146 -3.71 16.58 -2.00
CA SER A 146 -4.88 16.85 -1.15
C SER A 146 -4.73 16.46 0.32
N PHE A 147 -3.66 15.78 0.72
CA PHE A 147 -3.35 15.47 2.11
C PHE A 147 -2.81 16.71 2.84
N PHE A 148 -2.05 17.56 2.14
CA PHE A 148 -1.43 18.77 2.71
C PHE A 148 -2.32 20.01 2.66
N GLU A 149 -3.42 19.95 1.90
CA GLU A 149 -4.37 21.04 1.70
C GLU A 149 -5.51 21.07 2.74
N ARG A 150 -5.53 20.12 3.68
CA ARG A 150 -6.61 19.92 4.65
C ARG A 150 -6.24 20.37 6.06
#